data_AF-X1SV89-F1
#
_entry.id   AF-X1SV89-F1
#
_cell.length_a   1.000
_cell.length_b   1.000
_cell.length_c   1.000
_cell.angle_alpha   90.00
_cell.angle_beta   90.00
_cell.angle_gamma   90.00
#
_symmetry.space_group_name_H-M   'P 1'
#
loop_
_entity.id
_entity.type
_entity.pdbx_description
1 polymer ?
#
loop_
_entity_poly.entity_id
_entity_poly.type
_entity_poly.pdbx_seq_one_letter_code
_entity_poly.pdbx_strand_id
1 'polypeptide(L)'
;PGNYALGYINDKGTFIVLYVGRSDDDLNNRLHDWTGSTKYKSFKASVAPSLKSAFEKECQNYHDFGGSEKLENDYHPDRPEGKTWSCPVCDVFD
;
A
#
# COMPACT_ATOMS: atom_id res chain seq x y z
N PRO A 1 0.74 0.78 13.14
CA PRO A 1 1.16 0.71 11.72
C PRO A 1 0.72 -0.57 11.01
N GLY A 2 0.62 -0.52 9.69
CA GLY A 2 0.42 -1.68 8.84
C GLY A 2 0.19 -1.30 7.38
N ASN A 3 -0.09 -2.32 6.57
CA ASN A 3 -0.28 -2.18 5.13
C ASN A 3 -1.71 -2.57 4.74
N TYR A 4 -2.15 -2.03 3.61
CA TYR A 4 -3.41 -2.41 2.99
C TYR A 4 -3.28 -2.44 1.47
N ALA A 5 -4.14 -3.24 0.85
CA ALA A 5 -4.36 -3.27 -0.58
C ALA A 5 -5.85 -3.07 -0.83
N LEU A 6 -6.19 -2.15 -1.74
CA LEU A 6 -7.55 -1.85 -2.18
C LEU A 6 -7.76 -2.37 -3.60
N GLY A 7 -8.99 -2.77 -3.89
CA GLY A 7 -9.31 -3.32 -5.20
C GLY A 7 -10.72 -3.89 -5.25
N TYR A 8 -10.88 -4.93 -6.05
CA TYR A 8 -12.15 -5.62 -6.22
C TYR A 8 -11.92 -7.12 -6.45
N ILE A 9 -12.97 -7.92 -6.23
CA ILE A 9 -12.97 -9.34 -6.59
C ILE A 9 -13.58 -9.46 -7.99
N ASN A 10 -12.84 -10.03 -8.94
CA ASN A 10 -13.35 -10.28 -10.29
C ASN A 10 -14.33 -11.46 -10.35
N ASP A 11 -14.91 -11.70 -11.51
CA ASP A 11 -15.82 -12.81 -11.82
C ASP A 11 -15.24 -14.20 -11.49
N LYS A 12 -13.92 -14.35 -11.47
CA LYS A 12 -13.19 -15.57 -11.10
C LYS A 12 -12.85 -15.68 -9.62
N GLY A 13 -13.34 -14.77 -8.78
CA GLY A 13 -13.03 -14.76 -7.34
C GLY A 13 -11.62 -14.28 -7.01
N THR A 14 -10.88 -13.74 -7.98
CA THR A 14 -9.52 -13.21 -7.77
C THR A 14 -9.59 -11.78 -7.28
N PHE A 15 -8.86 -11.47 -6.22
CA PHE A 15 -8.69 -10.10 -5.74
C PHE A 15 -7.72 -9.35 -6.66
N ILE A 16 -8.24 -8.41 -7.43
CA ILE A 16 -7.48 -7.51 -8.30
C ILE A 16 -7.08 -6.29 -7.47
N VAL A 17 -5.78 -6.16 -7.24
CA VAL A 17 -5.19 -5.01 -6.53
C VAL A 17 -5.14 -3.81 -7.47
N LEU A 18 -5.67 -2.69 -7.02
CA LEU A 18 -5.63 -1.42 -7.74
C LEU A 18 -4.77 -0.39 -7.02
N TYR A 19 -4.70 -0.45 -5.69
CA TYR A 19 -3.94 0.51 -4.90
C TYR A 19 -3.35 -0.19 -3.68
N VAL A 20 -2.11 0.15 -3.32
CA VAL A 20 -1.47 -0.29 -2.07
C VAL A 20 -1.13 0.90 -1.21
N GLY A 21 -1.21 0.73 0.10
CA GLY A 21 -0.90 1.79 1.05
C GLY A 21 -0.40 1.28 2.38
N ARG A 22 0.04 2.20 3.21
CA ARG A 22 0.30 1.97 4.64
C ARG A 22 -0.37 3.00 5.53
N SER A 23 -0.41 2.70 6.82
CA SER A 23 -0.54 3.69 7.89
C SER A 23 0.58 3.46 8.90
N ASP A 24 1.13 4.55 9.41
CA ASP A 24 2.21 4.53 10.40
C ASP A 24 1.65 4.46 11.85
N ASP A 25 0.40 4.84 12.05
CA ASP A 25 -0.27 4.96 13.33
C ASP A 25 -1.47 4.02 13.44
N ASP A 26 -2.59 4.37 12.79
CA ASP A 26 -3.90 3.71 12.86
C ASP A 26 -4.37 3.22 11.48
N LEU A 27 -4.12 1.93 11.23
CA LEU A 27 -4.54 1.26 10.01
C LEU A 27 -6.06 1.20 9.86
N ASN A 28 -6.81 1.11 10.97
CA ASN A 28 -8.25 1.01 10.92
C ASN A 28 -8.86 2.35 10.47
N ASN A 29 -8.43 3.45 11.11
CA ASN A 29 -8.87 4.78 10.71
C ASN A 29 -8.49 5.06 9.24
N ARG A 30 -7.27 4.70 8.83
CA ARG A 30 -6.84 4.87 7.43
C ARG A 30 -7.70 4.09 6.43
N LEU A 31 -8.17 2.89 6.77
CA LEU A 31 -9.07 2.14 5.90
C LEU A 31 -10.46 2.79 5.78
N HIS A 32 -10.92 3.48 6.84
CA HIS A 32 -12.19 4.18 6.81
C HIS A 32 -12.22 5.36 5.82
N ASP A 33 -11.07 6.01 5.56
CA ASP A 33 -10.92 7.06 4.53
C ASP A 33 -11.39 6.59 3.14
N TRP A 34 -11.33 5.28 2.86
CA TRP A 34 -11.63 4.70 1.55
C TRP A 34 -13.08 4.21 1.40
N THR A 35 -13.87 4.21 2.47
CA THR A 35 -15.23 3.62 2.48
C THR A 35 -16.22 4.29 1.52
N GLY A 36 -15.98 5.55 1.16
CA GLY A 36 -16.77 6.27 0.16
C GLY A 36 -16.46 5.90 -1.29
N SER A 37 -15.42 5.09 -1.56
CA SER A 37 -15.01 4.75 -2.91
C SER A 37 -15.98 3.75 -3.56
N THR A 38 -16.49 4.08 -4.73
CA THR A 38 -17.27 3.15 -5.57
C THR A 38 -16.40 2.16 -6.34
N LYS A 39 -15.09 2.43 -6.40
CA LYS A 39 -14.10 1.66 -7.15
C LYS A 39 -13.47 0.55 -6.31
N TYR A 40 -13.11 0.86 -5.07
CA TYR A 40 -12.47 -0.06 -4.15
C TYR A 40 -13.52 -0.82 -3.34
N LYS A 41 -14.02 -1.92 -3.92
CA LYS A 41 -15.10 -2.73 -3.32
C LYS A 41 -14.61 -3.75 -2.30
N SER A 42 -13.30 -3.98 -2.24
CA SER A 42 -12.70 -4.97 -1.34
C SER A 42 -11.30 -4.52 -0.93
N PHE A 43 -10.85 -4.99 0.22
CA PHE A 43 -9.51 -4.72 0.71
C PHE A 43 -8.90 -5.96 1.38
N LYS A 44 -7.57 -5.96 1.47
CA LYS A 44 -6.80 -6.83 2.37
C LYS A 44 -5.90 -5.95 3.22
N ALA A 45 -5.69 -6.33 4.47
CA ALA A 45 -4.88 -5.57 5.40
C ALA A 45 -4.01 -6.48 6.26
N SER A 46 -2.85 -5.97 6.70
CA SER A 46 -1.94 -6.65 7.61
C SER A 46 -1.28 -5.66 8.56
N VAL A 47 -1.31 -5.96 9.86
CA VAL A 47 -0.57 -5.19 10.87
C VAL A 47 0.92 -5.47 10.74
N ALA A 48 1.74 -4.41 10.86
CA ALA A 48 3.19 -4.52 10.78
C ALA A 48 3.82 -4.40 12.18
N PRO A 49 4.95 -5.08 12.45
CA PRO A 49 5.63 -5.02 13.74
C PRO A 49 6.38 -3.70 13.96
N SER A 50 6.63 -2.91 12.92
CA SER A 50 7.30 -1.61 13.02
C SER A 50 6.93 -0.69 11.84
N LEU A 51 7.21 0.61 11.98
CA LEU A 51 7.12 1.59 10.89
C LEU A 51 8.00 1.21 9.70
N LYS A 52 9.22 0.74 9.98
CA LYS A 52 10.18 0.35 8.94
C LYS A 52 9.64 -0.83 8.13
N SER A 53 9.14 -1.85 8.82
CA SER A 53 8.54 -3.01 8.16
C SER A 53 7.30 -2.64 7.34
N ALA A 54 6.48 -1.70 7.81
CA ALA A 54 5.33 -1.20 7.04
C ALA A 54 5.76 -0.49 5.76
N PHE A 55 6.74 0.42 5.84
CA PHE A 55 7.29 1.14 4.69
C PHE A 55 7.94 0.18 3.67
N GLU A 56 8.84 -0.70 4.12
CA GLU A 56 9.52 -1.67 3.24
C GLU A 56 8.50 -2.59 2.56
N LYS A 57 7.46 -3.04 3.28
CA LYS A 57 6.42 -3.89 2.72
C LYS A 57 5.51 -3.16 1.73
N GLU A 58 5.21 -1.89 1.97
CA GLU A 58 4.46 -1.07 1.02
C GLU A 58 5.23 -0.90 -0.29
N CYS A 59 6.53 -0.59 -0.20
CA CYS A 59 7.41 -0.51 -1.37
C CYS A 59 7.42 -1.83 -2.14
N GLN A 60 7.64 -2.95 -1.44
CA GLN A 60 7.64 -4.27 -2.06
C GLN A 60 6.30 -4.55 -2.77
N ASN A 61 5.17 -4.31 -2.10
CA ASN A 61 3.85 -4.51 -2.71
C ASN A 61 3.65 -3.61 -3.95
N TYR A 62 4.05 -2.33 -3.87
CA TYR A 62 3.94 -1.41 -4.99
C TYR A 62 4.66 -1.96 -6.23
N HIS A 63 5.90 -2.43 -6.07
CA HIS A 63 6.68 -3.01 -7.17
C HIS A 63 6.15 -4.38 -7.62
N ASP A 64 5.76 -5.26 -6.70
CA ASP A 64 5.21 -6.59 -7.00
C ASP A 64 3.94 -6.51 -7.87
N PHE A 65 3.11 -5.48 -7.66
CA PHE A 65 1.91 -5.25 -8.45
C PHE A 65 2.13 -4.35 -9.68
N GLY A 66 3.39 -4.03 -10.01
CA GLY A 66 3.77 -3.35 -11.25
C GLY A 66 3.83 -1.82 -11.18
N GLY A 67 3.92 -1.26 -9.98
CA GLY A 67 4.09 0.17 -9.74
C GLY A 67 3.01 1.03 -10.38
N SER A 68 3.31 2.30 -10.63
CA SER A 68 2.37 3.28 -11.22
C SER A 68 1.93 2.93 -12.66
N GLU A 69 2.56 1.95 -13.31
CA GLU A 69 2.11 1.47 -14.63
C GLU A 69 0.84 0.61 -14.53
N LYS A 70 0.64 -0.07 -13.40
CA LYS A 70 -0.47 -1.02 -13.20
C LYS A 70 -1.35 -0.70 -12.00
N LEU A 71 -0.80 -0.05 -11.00
CA LEU A 71 -1.50 0.46 -9.84
C LEU A 71 -1.95 1.90 -10.10
N GLU A 72 -2.93 2.31 -9.31
CA GLU A 72 -3.45 3.68 -9.21
C GLU A 72 -2.70 4.49 -8.16
N ASN A 73 -1.60 3.95 -7.64
CA ASN A 73 -0.60 4.70 -6.93
C ASN A 73 0.11 5.62 -7.92
N ASP A 74 -0.25 6.90 -7.95
CA ASP A 74 0.39 7.89 -8.85
C ASP A 74 1.89 8.06 -8.53
N TYR A 75 2.29 7.76 -7.29
CA TYR A 75 3.65 7.93 -6.80
C TYR A 75 4.15 6.68 -6.07
N HIS A 76 5.46 6.48 -6.11
CA HIS A 76 6.14 5.51 -5.25
C HIS A 76 5.88 5.84 -3.76
N PRO A 77 5.75 4.82 -2.89
CA PRO A 77 5.62 5.04 -1.45
C PRO A 77 6.74 5.90 -0.87
N ASP A 78 6.40 6.96 -0.14
CA ASP A 78 7.39 7.83 0.51
C ASP A 78 7.81 7.29 1.88
N ARG A 79 9.03 7.58 2.32
CA ARG A 79 9.54 7.21 3.65
C ARG A 79 8.82 8.02 4.74
N PRO A 80 8.63 7.46 5.96
CA PRO A 80 8.04 8.24 7.05
C PRO A 80 8.88 9.48 7.40
N GLU A 81 8.21 10.50 7.92
CA GLU A 81 8.84 11.78 8.25
C GLU A 81 10.04 11.60 9.20
N GLY A 82 11.14 12.30 8.88
CA GLY A 82 12.38 12.24 9.66
C GLY A 82 13.15 10.92 9.57
N LYS A 83 12.77 10.00 8.66
CA LYS A 83 13.52 8.75 8.41
C LYS A 83 14.39 8.87 7.17
N THR A 84 15.52 8.17 7.20
CA THR A 84 16.50 8.07 6.11
C THR A 84 16.52 6.67 5.51
N TRP A 85 15.36 5.99 5.49
CA TRP A 85 15.26 4.63 4.98
C TRP A 85 15.16 4.64 3.46
N SER A 86 15.86 3.69 2.82
CA SER A 86 15.82 3.45 1.38
C SER A 86 14.72 2.44 1.03
N CYS A 87 14.24 2.49 -0.21
CA CYS A 87 13.36 1.47 -0.75
C CYS A 87 14.13 0.15 -0.90
N PRO A 88 13.56 -1.01 -0.51
CA PRO A 88 14.25 -2.29 -0.65
C PRO A 88 14.27 -2.84 -2.09
N VAL A 89 13.61 -2.18 -3.04
CA VAL A 89 13.46 -2.66 -4.43
C VAL A 89 14.11 -1.74 -5.47
N CYS A 90 14.14 -0.44 -5.24
CA CYS A 90 14.73 0.54 -6.16
C CYS A 90 15.50 1.64 -5.43
N ASP A 91 16.15 2.51 -6.20
CA ASP A 91 17.06 3.59 -5.81
C ASP A 91 16.40 4.98 -5.79
N VAL A 92 15.06 5.05 -5.68
CA VAL A 92 14.30 6.33 -5.76
C VAL A 92 14.67 7.38 -4.70
N PHE A 93 15.38 6.98 -3.64
CA PHE A 93 15.81 7.87 -2.55
C PHE A 93 17.33 8.08 -2.47
N ASP A 94 18.07 7.55 -3.43
CA ASP A 94 19.53 7.69 -3.51
C ASP A 94 19.96 8.97 -4.25
#